data_AF-A0AAV4ZFS9-F1
#
_entry.id   AF-A0AAV4ZFS9-F1
#
_cell.length_a   1.000
_cell.length_b   1.000
_cell.length_c   1.000
_cell.angle_alpha   90.00
_cell.angle_beta   90.00
_cell.angle_gamma   90.00
#
_symmetry.space_group_name_H-M   'P 1'
#
loop_
_entity.id
_entity.type
_entity.pdbx_description
1 polymer ?
#
loop_
_entity_poly.entity_id
_entity_poly.type
_entity_poly.pdbx_seq_one_letter_code
_entity_poly.pdbx_strand_id
1 'polypeptide(L)'
;MRPTAPILSRPAHRLEQADRERIADALHAAGATPVVHARIAAPYDEYPHPELDLVIQVDWRSTRPIKAAWIDWALEQDLDIDGKIEVRLLYTHALPEGRKRREREGLGGFEVDLAQVLLERDLAELDADDRALGLCI
;
A
#
# COMPACT_ATOMS: atom_id res chain seq x y z
N MET A 1 -0.04 17.70 4.71
CA MET A 1 0.20 16.34 4.20
C MET A 1 0.11 15.33 5.33
N ARG A 2 -0.65 14.25 5.16
CA ARG A 2 -0.62 13.12 6.11
C ARG A 2 0.71 12.37 5.92
N PRO A 3 1.36 11.89 6.98
CA PRO A 3 2.61 11.14 6.84
C PRO A 3 2.36 9.84 6.06
N THR A 4 3.09 9.65 4.97
CA THR A 4 3.13 8.40 4.19
C THR A 4 4.27 7.53 4.68
N ALA A 5 4.05 6.22 4.68
CA ALA A 5 5.13 5.28 4.97
C ALA A 5 6.09 5.21 3.76
N PRO A 6 7.41 5.14 3.97
CA PRO A 6 8.35 5.10 2.86
C PRO A 6 8.19 3.81 2.05
N ILE A 7 8.00 3.99 0.74
CA ILE A 7 7.98 2.91 -0.25
C ILE A 7 9.41 2.46 -0.51
N LEU A 8 9.69 1.19 -0.26
CA LEU A 8 11.00 0.59 -0.46
C LEU A 8 11.15 -0.01 -1.86
N SER A 9 10.08 -0.55 -2.42
CA SER A 9 10.09 -1.16 -3.75
C SER A 9 8.69 -1.23 -4.36
N ARG A 10 8.63 -1.19 -5.69
CA ARG A 10 7.44 -1.28 -6.54
C ARG A 10 7.66 -2.42 -7.55
N PRO A 11 7.47 -3.69 -7.15
CA PRO A 11 7.61 -4.83 -8.05
C PRO A 11 6.82 -4.66 -9.34
N ALA A 12 7.44 -4.98 -10.48
CA ALA A 12 6.77 -4.96 -11.79
C ALA A 12 5.86 -6.19 -12.00
N HIS A 13 5.93 -7.16 -11.11
CA HIS A 13 5.10 -8.35 -11.13
C HIS A 13 4.71 -8.77 -9.71
N ARG A 14 3.69 -9.61 -9.61
CA ARG A 14 3.22 -10.21 -8.37
C ARG A 14 4.34 -11.01 -7.72
N LEU A 15 4.63 -10.69 -6.47
CA LEU A 15 5.61 -11.42 -5.68
C LEU A 15 4.99 -12.72 -5.19
N GLU A 16 5.64 -13.85 -5.46
CA GLU A 16 5.30 -15.11 -4.80
C GLU A 16 5.84 -15.15 -3.37
N GLN A 17 5.39 -16.13 -2.58
CA GLN A 17 5.83 -16.23 -1.18
C GLN A 17 7.35 -16.27 -1.04
N ALA A 18 8.02 -17.06 -1.88
CA ALA A 18 9.47 -17.18 -1.86
C ALA A 18 10.17 -15.85 -2.18
N ASP A 19 9.60 -15.03 -3.08
CA ASP A 19 10.17 -13.73 -3.44
C ASP A 19 9.97 -12.71 -2.33
N ARG A 20 8.78 -12.67 -1.72
CA ARG A 20 8.51 -11.82 -0.55
C ARG A 20 9.45 -12.12 0.60
N GLU A 21 9.69 -13.41 0.87
CA GLU A 21 10.63 -13.87 1.90
C GLU A 21 12.07 -13.44 1.60
N ARG A 22 12.53 -13.62 0.36
CA ARG A 22 13.87 -13.20 -0.08
C ARG A 22 14.06 -11.69 0.05
N ILE A 23 13.08 -10.90 -0.37
CA ILE A 23 13.10 -9.44 -0.27
C ILE A 23 13.09 -9.00 1.20
N ALA A 24 12.26 -9.61 2.04
CA ALA A 24 12.20 -9.28 3.46
C ALA A 24 13.52 -9.57 4.19
N ASP A 25 14.21 -10.65 3.85
CA ASP A 25 15.52 -10.97 4.42
C ASP A 25 16.58 -9.96 3.98
N ALA A 26 16.60 -9.60 2.69
CA ALA A 26 17.54 -8.61 2.15
C ALA A 26 17.32 -7.22 2.77
N LEU A 27 16.07 -6.78 2.90
CA LEU A 27 15.72 -5.50 3.51
C LEU A 27 16.04 -5.47 5.00
N HIS A 28 15.82 -6.58 5.72
CA HIS A 28 16.20 -6.68 7.11
C HIS A 28 17.72 -6.63 7.31
N ALA A 29 18.48 -7.32 6.46
CA ALA A 29 19.94 -7.23 6.45
C ALA A 29 20.44 -5.80 6.18
N ALA A 30 19.68 -5.01 5.42
CA ALA A 30 19.92 -3.58 5.20
C ALA A 30 19.38 -2.66 6.31
N GLY A 31 18.77 -3.21 7.38
CA GLY A 31 18.23 -2.45 8.52
C GLY A 31 16.80 -1.90 8.33
N ALA A 32 16.15 -2.18 7.20
CA ALA A 32 14.77 -1.75 6.94
C ALA A 32 13.79 -2.72 7.61
N THR A 33 13.29 -2.32 8.79
CA THR A 33 12.34 -3.14 9.58
C THR A 33 11.30 -2.26 10.26
N PRO A 34 10.04 -2.71 10.41
CA PRO A 34 9.39 -3.86 9.75
C PRO A 34 8.95 -3.58 8.29
N VAL A 35 8.84 -4.65 7.49
CA VAL A 35 8.46 -4.61 6.05
C VAL A 35 7.07 -5.22 5.83
N VAL A 36 6.23 -4.52 5.07
CA VAL A 36 4.89 -4.97 4.65
C VAL A 36 4.81 -5.00 3.14
N HIS A 37 4.23 -6.06 2.62
CA HIS A 37 3.83 -6.19 1.23
C HIS A 37 2.32 -5.91 1.15
N ALA A 38 1.93 -4.83 0.49
CA ALA A 38 0.53 -4.51 0.22
C ALA A 38 0.20 -4.98 -1.20
N ARG A 39 -0.92 -5.70 -1.35
CA ARG A 39 -1.38 -6.21 -2.65
C ARG A 39 -2.90 -6.09 -2.78
N ILE A 40 -3.38 -5.97 -4.02
CA ILE A 40 -4.81 -6.12 -4.29
C ILE A 40 -5.20 -7.57 -4.03
N ALA A 41 -6.30 -7.74 -3.31
CA ALA A 41 -6.97 -9.01 -3.12
C ALA A 41 -8.30 -8.95 -3.86
N ALA A 42 -8.28 -9.20 -5.15
CA ALA A 42 -9.52 -9.36 -5.89
C ALA A 42 -10.14 -10.73 -5.54
N PRO A 43 -11.42 -10.80 -5.17
CA PRO A 43 -12.22 -12.01 -5.27
C PRO A 43 -12.96 -12.11 -6.62
N TYR A 44 -12.85 -11.12 -7.51
CA TYR A 44 -13.59 -11.06 -8.76
C TYR A 44 -12.66 -11.24 -9.96
N ASP A 45 -12.86 -12.34 -10.69
CA ASP A 45 -12.15 -12.73 -11.92
C ASP A 45 -12.35 -11.75 -13.11
N GLU A 46 -12.97 -10.60 -12.90
CA GLU A 46 -13.46 -9.72 -13.98
C GLU A 46 -12.51 -8.59 -14.38
N TYR A 47 -11.45 -8.34 -13.61
CA TYR A 47 -10.47 -7.31 -13.97
C TYR A 47 -9.04 -7.86 -13.87
N PRO A 48 -8.25 -7.80 -14.96
CA PRO A 48 -6.81 -7.97 -14.88
C PRO A 48 -6.25 -6.74 -14.15
N HIS A 49 -6.39 -6.72 -12.83
CA HIS A 49 -5.80 -5.65 -12.04
C HIS A 49 -4.29 -5.73 -12.26
N PRO A 50 -3.62 -4.61 -12.55
CA PRO A 50 -2.17 -4.61 -12.60
C PRO A 50 -1.64 -5.10 -11.26
N GLU A 51 -0.55 -5.85 -11.33
CA GLU A 51 0.07 -6.52 -10.19
C GLU A 51 0.70 -5.47 -9.25
N LEU A 52 -0.14 -4.76 -8.50
CA LEU A 52 0.23 -3.65 -7.63
C LEU A 52 0.66 -4.18 -6.28
N ASP A 53 1.76 -4.90 -6.34
CA ASP A 53 2.53 -5.22 -5.16
C ASP A 53 3.36 -4.00 -4.78
N LEU A 54 3.42 -3.71 -3.49
CA LEU A 54 4.18 -2.59 -2.98
C LEU A 54 4.84 -2.99 -1.67
N VAL A 55 6.15 -2.73 -1.57
CA VAL A 55 6.97 -3.05 -0.40
C VAL A 55 7.16 -1.77 0.40
N ILE A 56 6.64 -1.73 1.63
CA ILE A 56 6.62 -0.54 2.48
C ILE A 56 7.38 -0.83 3.78
N GLN A 57 8.18 0.13 4.25
CA GLN A 57 8.65 0.12 5.63
C GLN A 57 7.62 0.81 6.52
N VAL A 58 7.16 0.14 7.58
CA VAL A 58 6.04 0.65 8.37
C VAL A 58 6.43 0.79 9.84
N ASP A 59 5.74 1.67 10.57
CA ASP A 59 5.60 1.50 12.01
C ASP A 59 4.44 0.53 12.25
N TRP A 60 4.67 -0.52 13.04
CA TRP A 60 3.69 -1.57 13.36
C TRP A 60 2.43 -1.04 14.08
N ARG A 61 2.46 0.22 14.54
CA ARG A 61 1.39 0.86 15.29
C ARG A 61 0.25 1.42 14.44
N SER A 62 0.39 1.55 13.11
CA SER A 62 -0.68 2.10 12.28
C SER A 62 -0.67 1.62 10.82
N THR A 63 -1.85 1.28 10.31
CA THR A 63 -2.08 0.98 8.89
C THR A 63 -2.40 2.22 8.06
N ARG A 64 -2.64 3.40 8.68
CA ARG A 64 -2.97 4.63 7.95
C ARG A 64 -1.87 5.08 6.98
N PRO A 65 -0.58 5.10 7.37
CA PRO A 65 0.50 5.49 6.45
C PRO A 65 0.67 4.50 5.30
N ILE A 66 0.33 3.23 5.53
CA ILE A 66 0.34 2.15 4.53
C ILE A 66 -0.75 2.39 3.49
N LYS A 67 -1.99 2.65 3.96
CA LYS A 67 -3.13 2.96 3.09
C LYS A 67 -2.87 4.21 2.25
N ALA A 68 -2.32 5.26 2.85
CA ALA A 68 -1.97 6.47 2.13
C ALA A 68 -0.91 6.22 1.03
N ALA A 69 0.20 5.55 1.37
CA ALA A 69 1.26 5.23 0.41
C ALA A 69 0.77 4.33 -0.73
N TRP A 70 -0.10 3.37 -0.42
CA TRP A 70 -0.69 2.49 -1.42
C TRP A 70 -1.66 3.24 -2.35
N ILE A 71 -2.51 4.12 -1.80
CA ILE A 71 -3.41 4.97 -2.60
C ILE A 71 -2.61 5.88 -3.53
N ASP A 72 -1.58 6.55 -3.02
CA ASP A 72 -0.75 7.44 -3.85
C ASP A 72 -0.14 6.68 -5.03
N TRP A 73 0.40 5.49 -4.76
CA TRP A 73 0.91 4.62 -5.81
C TRP A 73 -0.17 4.16 -6.79
N ALA A 74 -1.34 3.79 -6.30
CA ALA A 74 -2.46 3.37 -7.13
C ALA A 74 -2.89 4.47 -8.12
N LEU A 75 -2.96 5.72 -7.64
CA LEU A 75 -3.29 6.87 -8.48
C LEU A 75 -2.16 7.23 -9.45
N GLU A 76 -0.89 7.09 -9.05
CA GLU A 76 0.28 7.24 -9.96
C GLU A 76 0.28 6.25 -11.14
N GLN A 77 -0.47 5.14 -11.03
CA GLN A 77 -0.59 4.14 -12.08
C GLN A 77 -1.85 4.29 -12.94
N ASP A 78 -2.55 5.43 -12.81
CA ASP A 78 -3.79 5.74 -13.55
C ASP A 78 -4.80 4.58 -13.49
N LEU A 79 -4.93 3.97 -12.32
CA LEU A 79 -5.82 2.84 -12.14
C LEU A 79 -7.27 3.28 -12.15
N ASP A 80 -7.94 2.92 -13.22
CA ASP A 80 -9.39 3.02 -13.32
C ASP A 80 -10.02 1.77 -12.72
N ILE A 81 -10.38 1.85 -11.43
CA ILE A 81 -11.08 0.76 -10.74
C ILE A 81 -12.42 1.28 -10.25
N ASP A 82 -13.48 0.74 -10.84
CA ASP A 82 -14.85 0.99 -10.41
C ASP A 82 -15.15 0.23 -9.11
N GLY A 83 -15.49 0.99 -8.07
CA GLY A 83 -15.97 0.47 -6.79
C GLY A 83 -14.86 0.14 -5.78
N LYS A 84 -15.23 -0.69 -4.80
CA LYS A 84 -14.36 -1.00 -3.66
C LYS A 84 -13.40 -2.14 -3.95
N ILE A 85 -12.13 -1.92 -3.63
CA ILE A 85 -11.07 -2.91 -3.65
C ILE A 85 -10.61 -3.29 -2.25
N GLU A 86 -10.39 -4.58 -2.03
CA GLU A 86 -9.70 -5.08 -0.83
C GLU A 86 -8.19 -5.07 -1.08
N VAL A 87 -7.42 -4.37 -0.24
CA VAL A 87 -5.95 -4.43 -0.24
C VAL A 87 -5.50 -5.26 0.95
N ARG A 88 -4.84 -6.39 0.68
CA ARG A 88 -4.30 -7.29 1.70
C ARG A 88 -2.89 -6.88 2.10
N LEU A 89 -2.64 -6.92 3.40
CA LEU A 89 -1.32 -6.64 3.98
C LEU A 89 -0.65 -7.95 4.41
N LEU A 90 0.43 -8.27 3.72
CA LEU A 90 1.27 -9.43 4.02
C LEU A 90 2.55 -8.95 4.70
N TYR A 91 2.69 -9.25 5.98
CA TYR A 91 3.94 -8.93 6.67
C TYR A 91 5.03 -9.95 6.22
N THR A 92 6.23 -9.44 5.94
CA THR A 92 7.54 -10.13 5.68
C THR A 92 8.48 -10.19 6.90
N HIS A 93 8.84 -11.31 7.56
CA HIS A 93 9.63 -11.32 8.83
C HIS A 93 10.92 -11.94 8.41
N ALA A 94 12.03 -11.26 8.66
CA ALA A 94 13.33 -11.84 8.37
C ALA A 94 13.47 -13.22 9.00
N LEU A 95 14.20 -14.09 8.32
CA LEU A 95 14.73 -15.32 8.88
C LEU A 95 16.05 -14.99 9.60
N PRO A 96 16.10 -14.95 10.94
CA PRO A 96 17.36 -14.78 11.64
C PRO A 96 18.25 -16.00 11.40
N GLU A 97 19.56 -15.78 11.32
CA GLU A 97 20.52 -16.86 11.10
C GLU A 97 20.36 -17.98 12.14
N GLY A 98 20.32 -19.23 11.67
CA GLY A 98 20.16 -20.43 12.52
C GLY A 98 18.78 -20.57 13.18
N ARG A 99 17.79 -19.73 12.87
CA ARG A 99 16.43 -19.83 13.39
C ARG A 99 15.45 -20.29 12.32
N LYS A 100 14.26 -20.74 12.74
CA LYS A 100 13.12 -20.95 11.84
C LYS A 100 12.32 -19.66 11.71
N ARG A 101 11.81 -19.37 10.51
CA ARG A 101 10.92 -18.23 10.28
C ARG A 101 9.66 -18.44 11.13
N ARG A 102 9.20 -17.40 11.82
CA ARG A 102 7.88 -17.44 12.48
C ARG A 102 6.81 -17.58 11.40
N GLU A 103 5.84 -18.46 11.62
CA GLU A 103 4.68 -18.62 10.76
C GLU A 103 3.90 -17.30 10.71
N ARG A 104 3.39 -16.96 9.52
CA ARG A 104 2.76 -15.67 9.24
C ARG A 104 1.35 -15.91 8.73
N GLU A 105 0.36 -15.52 9.53
CA GLU A 105 -1.01 -15.37 9.09
C GLU A 105 -1.32 -13.88 8.84
N GLY A 106 -2.04 -13.61 7.75
CA GLY A 106 -2.32 -12.26 7.28
C GLY A 106 -2.97 -11.39 8.35
N LEU A 107 -2.46 -10.16 8.50
CA LEU A 107 -2.93 -9.22 9.53
C LEU A 107 -4.15 -8.40 9.10
N GLY A 108 -4.88 -8.90 8.11
CA GLY A 108 -6.03 -8.23 7.53
C GLY A 108 -5.67 -7.38 6.31
N GLY A 109 -6.63 -6.53 5.95
CA GLY A 109 -6.56 -5.65 4.80
C GLY A 109 -7.34 -4.39 5.06
N PHE A 110 -7.42 -3.53 4.06
CA PHE A 110 -8.31 -2.39 4.08
C PHE A 110 -9.06 -2.28 2.77
N GLU A 111 -10.30 -1.81 2.83
CA GLU A 111 -11.04 -1.42 1.65
C GLU A 111 -10.65 -0.01 1.22
N VAL A 112 -10.56 0.19 -0.09
CA VAL A 112 -10.39 1.49 -0.75
C VAL A 112 -11.42 1.60 -1.86
N ASP A 113 -12.03 2.77 -1.96
CA ASP A 113 -12.77 3.19 -3.15
C ASP A 113 -11.94 4.31 -3.79
N LEU A 114 -11.26 4.00 -4.91
CA LEU A 114 -10.33 4.95 -5.53
C LEU A 114 -11.07 6.13 -6.15
N ALA A 115 -12.26 5.89 -6.72
CA ALA A 115 -13.10 6.92 -7.30
C ALA A 115 -13.55 7.93 -6.23
N GLN A 116 -13.99 7.43 -5.05
CA GLN A 116 -14.32 8.30 -3.93
C GLN A 116 -13.10 9.10 -3.45
N VAL A 117 -11.93 8.47 -3.36
CA VAL A 117 -10.70 9.15 -2.92
C VAL A 117 -10.28 10.26 -3.88
N LEU A 118 -10.37 10.03 -5.19
CA LEU A 118 -10.10 11.05 -6.21
C LEU A 118 -11.07 12.22 -6.07
N LEU A 119 -12.37 11.95 -5.96
CA LEU A 119 -13.38 12.98 -5.77
C LEU A 119 -13.12 13.83 -4.52
N GLU A 120 -12.74 13.19 -3.40
CA GLU A 120 -12.38 13.90 -2.15
C GLU A 120 -11.14 14.80 -2.30
N ARG A 121 -10.18 14.42 -3.16
CA ARG A 121 -8.99 15.24 -3.45
C ARG A 121 -9.35 16.45 -4.31
N ASP A 122 -10.09 16.23 -5.39
CA ASP A 122 -10.51 17.29 -6.30
C ASP A 122 -11.35 18.34 -5.58
N LEU A 123 -12.27 17.90 -4.71
CA LEU A 123 -13.06 18.80 -3.86
C LEU A 123 -12.19 19.60 -2.89
N ALA A 124 -11.16 18.98 -2.31
CA ALA A 124 -10.24 19.67 -1.40
C ALA A 124 -9.34 20.68 -2.12
N GLU A 125 -9.00 20.43 -3.39
CA GLU A 125 -8.28 21.38 -4.24
C GLU A 125 -9.14 22.58 -4.59
N LEU A 126 -10.40 22.34 -5.03
CA LEU A 126 -11.36 23.41 -5.30
C LEU A 126 -11.63 24.29 -4.07
N ASP A 127 -11.82 23.68 -2.90
CA ASP A 127 -11.99 24.42 -1.64
C ASP A 127 -10.72 25.22 -1.26
N ALA A 128 -9.53 24.68 -1.52
CA ALA A 128 -8.28 25.43 -1.31
C ALA A 128 -8.16 26.64 -2.26
N ASP A 129 -8.56 26.48 -3.53
CA ASP A 129 -8.58 27.55 -4.53
C ASP A 129 -9.61 28.62 -4.18
N ASP A 130 -10.83 28.23 -3.79
CA ASP A 130 -11.87 29.17 -3.33
C ASP A 130 -11.40 29.99 -2.13
N ARG A 131 -10.71 29.36 -1.17
CA ARG A 131 -10.08 30.08 -0.03
C ARG A 131 -8.99 31.03 -0.49
N ALA A 132 -8.14 30.61 -1.43
CA ALA A 132 -7.06 31.43 -1.97
C ALA A 132 -7.61 32.67 -2.71
N LEU A 133 -8.76 32.53 -3.36
CA LEU A 133 -9.48 33.60 -4.04
C LEU A 133 -10.35 34.47 -3.10
N GLY A 134 -10.43 34.12 -1.81
CA GLY A 134 -11.27 34.82 -0.83
C GLY A 134 -12.77 34.64 -1.08
N LEU A 135 -13.16 33.57 -1.77
CA LEU A 135 -14.56 33.26 -2.14
C LEU A 135 -15.29 32.45 -1.07
N CYS A 136 -14.58 31.95 -0.06
CA CYS A 136 -15.20 31.30 1.09
C CYS A 136 -15.88 32.32 1.99
N ILE A 137 -17.20 32.18 2.15
CA ILE A 137 -18.04 32.90 3.11
C ILE A 137 -17.88 32.29 4.50
#